data_AF-A0A9W2VI54-F1
#
_entry.id   AF-A0A9W2VI54-F1
#
_cell.length_a   1.000
_cell.length_b   1.000
_cell.length_c   1.000
_cell.angle_alpha   90.00
_cell.angle_beta   90.00
_cell.angle_gamma   90.00
#
_symmetry.space_group_name_H-M   'P 1'
#
loop_
_entity.id
_entity.type
_entity.pdbx_description
1 polymer ?
#
loop_
_entity_poly.entity_id
_entity_poly.type
_entity_poly.pdbx_seq_one_letter_code
_entity_poly.pdbx_strand_id
1 'polypeptide(L)'
;MAESQELLLQLQKDNRDGRLRKQELEELVRGLEAESESLTGRLQDLRERERSLQRKRSQAARAQRGEAREAARERAERARALLEAAEQHKQDLEQHNRQLQEQWEELSSQLFYYGGEQLSQQRAEQQLGTQLMALQKQLEMVEAKHAKQAEGLRQGVQRTEEAWASFQEQSGVLQISSASPGALLPPPPGAAGKGDGGGSCAGRLEGRPGTVRLPASTDAGLRGLAHGRGGQGRLCERGPWAGRAGVGTQHMGDTHTHGVPPPLEGPPPDGIATPVPALRETGPLRFPPAP
;
A
#
# COMPACT_ATOMS: atom_id res chain seq x y z
N MET A 1 28.13 133.90 29.01
CA MET A 1 29.40 133.66 28.28
C MET A 1 30.04 132.32 28.65
N ALA A 2 30.27 132.02 29.95
CA ALA A 2 30.79 130.71 30.37
C ALA A 2 29.81 129.56 30.08
N GLU A 3 28.56 129.67 30.55
CA GLU A 3 27.49 128.66 30.38
C GLU A 3 27.29 128.23 28.91
N SER A 4 27.38 129.18 27.98
CA SER A 4 27.27 128.95 26.54
C SER A 4 28.47 128.19 25.94
N GLN A 5 29.63 128.25 26.57
CA GLN A 5 30.81 127.44 26.21
C GLN A 5 30.72 126.05 26.86
N GLU A 6 30.27 125.96 28.11
CA GLU A 6 30.03 124.70 28.82
C GLU A 6 28.99 123.82 28.11
N LEU A 7 27.87 124.41 27.68
CA LEU A 7 26.86 123.72 26.87
C LEU A 7 27.44 123.19 25.55
N LEU A 8 28.30 123.97 24.89
CA LEU A 8 28.95 123.57 23.63
C LEU A 8 29.95 122.42 23.85
N LEU A 9 30.72 122.45 24.94
CA LEU A 9 31.63 121.36 25.33
C LEU A 9 30.86 120.08 25.70
N GLN A 10 29.74 120.20 26.42
CA GLN A 10 28.88 119.07 26.75
C GLN A 10 28.25 118.46 25.48
N LEU A 11 27.73 119.29 24.56
CA LEU A 11 27.24 118.81 23.27
C LEU A 11 28.35 118.15 22.43
N GLN A 12 29.60 118.63 22.47
CA GLN A 12 30.72 117.97 21.80
C GLN A 12 31.03 116.60 22.40
N LYS A 13 30.94 116.45 23.73
CA LYS A 13 31.07 115.17 24.43
C LYS A 13 29.95 114.20 24.04
N ASP A 14 28.69 114.63 24.10
CA ASP A 14 27.55 113.76 23.76
C ASP A 14 27.57 113.34 22.28
N ASN A 15 28.05 114.22 21.39
CA ASN A 15 28.33 113.88 19.98
C ASN A 15 29.53 112.95 19.79
N ARG A 16 30.43 112.78 20.77
CA ARG A 16 31.49 111.77 20.77
C ARG A 16 30.95 110.44 21.29
N ASP A 17 30.27 110.45 22.42
CA ASP A 17 29.72 109.26 23.07
C ASP A 17 28.63 108.59 22.20
N GLY A 18 27.81 109.39 21.51
CA GLY A 18 26.86 108.90 20.50
C GLY A 18 27.51 108.29 19.26
N ARG A 19 28.72 108.74 18.86
CA ARG A 19 29.49 108.13 17.77
C ARG A 19 30.12 106.80 18.19
N LEU A 20 30.63 106.70 19.41
CA LEU A 20 31.16 105.45 19.97
C LEU A 20 30.06 104.38 20.04
N ARG A 21 28.90 104.72 20.63
CA ARG A 21 27.73 103.81 20.67
C ARG A 21 27.24 103.39 19.29
N LYS A 22 27.33 104.26 18.28
CA LYS A 22 27.00 103.90 16.89
C LYS A 22 28.00 102.89 16.32
N GLN A 23 29.29 103.01 16.64
CA GLN A 23 30.31 102.04 16.22
C GLN A 23 30.12 100.69 16.91
N GLU A 24 29.87 100.68 18.23
CA GLU A 24 29.55 99.47 19.01
C GLU A 24 28.32 98.73 18.41
N LEU A 25 27.26 99.47 18.06
CA LEU A 25 26.07 98.89 17.42
C LEU A 25 26.34 98.39 16.00
N GLU A 26 27.15 99.08 15.20
CA GLU A 26 27.55 98.60 13.87
C GLU A 26 28.40 97.32 13.93
N GLU A 27 29.27 97.18 14.94
CA GLU A 27 30.05 95.96 15.16
C GLU A 27 29.16 94.79 15.58
N LEU A 28 28.21 95.02 16.50
CA LEU A 28 27.23 94.01 16.91
C LEU A 28 26.32 93.55 15.74
N VAL A 29 25.86 94.49 14.89
CA VAL A 29 25.06 94.15 13.71
C VAL A 29 25.86 93.28 12.73
N ARG A 30 27.11 93.66 12.40
CA ARG A 30 27.97 92.85 11.52
C ARG A 30 28.27 91.45 12.08
N GLY A 31 28.39 91.34 13.41
CA GLY A 31 28.53 90.06 14.09
C GLY A 31 27.30 89.17 13.90
N LEU A 32 26.10 89.71 14.15
CA LEU A 32 24.83 89.00 13.96
C LEU A 32 24.56 88.66 12.49
N GLU A 33 24.94 89.52 11.55
CA GLU A 33 24.88 89.26 10.11
C GLU A 33 25.76 88.04 9.76
N ALA A 34 27.03 88.03 10.15
CA ALA A 34 27.95 86.91 9.90
C ALA A 34 27.51 85.60 10.59
N GLU A 35 26.93 85.67 11.80
CA GLU A 35 26.32 84.51 12.45
C GLU A 35 25.10 84.00 11.67
N SER A 36 24.25 84.90 11.16
CA SER A 36 23.08 84.53 10.35
C SER A 36 23.47 83.88 9.01
N GLU A 37 24.54 84.35 8.36
CA GLU A 37 25.12 83.72 7.17
C GLU A 37 25.69 82.33 7.51
N SER A 38 26.42 82.19 8.62
CA SER A 38 26.95 80.90 9.08
C SER A 38 25.83 79.90 9.37
N LEU A 39 24.75 80.34 10.03
CA LEU A 39 23.60 79.49 10.36
C LEU A 39 22.77 79.14 9.13
N THR A 40 22.53 80.08 8.20
CA THR A 40 21.80 79.79 6.96
C THR A 40 22.59 78.87 6.02
N GLY A 41 23.91 79.00 5.95
CA GLY A 41 24.79 78.04 5.28
C GLY A 41 24.69 76.63 5.88
N ARG A 42 24.83 76.50 7.21
CA ARG A 42 24.66 75.22 7.93
C ARG A 42 23.27 74.58 7.69
N LEU A 43 22.21 75.39 7.61
CA LEU A 43 20.86 74.90 7.31
C LEU A 43 20.70 74.41 5.87
N GLN A 44 21.39 75.00 4.89
CA GLN A 44 21.42 74.51 3.51
C GLN A 44 22.14 73.15 3.45
N ASP A 45 23.32 73.05 4.07
CA ASP A 45 24.11 71.83 4.25
C ASP A 45 23.28 70.67 4.82
N LEU A 46 22.55 70.92 5.92
CA LEU A 46 21.70 69.91 6.56
C LEU A 46 20.54 69.49 5.66
N ARG A 47 19.90 70.42 4.95
CA ARG A 47 18.84 70.12 3.97
C ARG A 47 19.36 69.31 2.77
N GLU A 48 20.64 69.42 2.40
CA GLU A 48 21.24 68.58 1.35
C GLU A 48 21.60 67.19 1.85
N ARG A 49 22.14 67.09 3.07
CA ARG A 49 22.38 65.81 3.75
C ARG A 49 21.07 65.04 3.94
N GLU A 50 19.99 65.69 4.35
CA GLU A 50 18.65 65.12 4.45
C GLU A 50 18.15 64.60 3.09
N ARG A 51 18.16 65.44 2.04
CA ARG A 51 17.75 65.04 0.67
C ARG A 51 18.60 63.86 0.15
N SER A 52 19.90 63.80 0.48
CA SER A 52 20.79 62.69 0.14
C SER A 52 20.43 61.40 0.88
N LEU A 53 20.20 61.48 2.20
CA LEU A 53 19.76 60.34 3.03
C LEU A 53 18.37 59.83 2.62
N GLN A 54 17.43 60.71 2.28
CA GLN A 54 16.09 60.35 1.79
C GLN A 54 16.16 59.59 0.46
N ARG A 55 17.05 60.02 -0.47
CA ARG A 55 17.34 59.30 -1.72
C ARG A 55 17.93 57.92 -1.44
N LYS A 56 18.97 57.83 -0.60
CA LYS A 56 19.60 56.55 -0.22
C LYS A 56 18.63 55.59 0.45
N ARG A 57 17.81 56.06 1.40
CA ARG A 57 16.74 55.27 2.05
C ARG A 57 15.72 54.76 1.03
N SER A 58 15.34 55.61 0.07
CA SER A 58 14.39 55.23 -0.99
C SER A 58 14.97 54.21 -1.98
N GLN A 59 16.28 54.26 -2.25
CA GLN A 59 16.99 53.27 -3.06
C GLN A 59 17.12 51.93 -2.31
N ALA A 60 17.59 51.94 -1.06
CA ALA A 60 17.70 50.74 -0.24
C ALA A 60 16.33 50.04 -0.05
N ALA A 61 15.27 50.79 0.24
CA ALA A 61 13.92 50.25 0.34
C ALA A 61 13.36 49.71 -0.99
N ARG A 62 13.88 50.14 -2.15
CA ARG A 62 13.55 49.55 -3.46
C ARG A 62 14.34 48.26 -3.70
N ALA A 63 15.64 48.23 -3.38
CA ALA A 63 16.48 47.04 -3.48
C ALA A 63 15.95 45.88 -2.61
N GLN A 64 15.72 46.14 -1.31
CA GLN A 64 15.12 45.18 -0.37
C GLN A 64 13.75 44.66 -0.84
N ARG A 65 12.95 45.49 -1.51
CA ARG A 65 11.66 45.07 -2.11
C ARG A 65 11.83 44.26 -3.39
N GLY A 66 12.93 44.41 -4.12
CA GLY A 66 13.33 43.54 -5.23
C GLY A 66 13.75 42.17 -4.72
N GLU A 67 14.78 42.15 -3.87
CA GLU A 67 15.33 40.96 -3.20
C GLU A 67 14.23 40.12 -2.54
N ALA A 68 13.34 40.74 -1.76
CA ALA A 68 12.23 40.04 -1.11
C ALA A 68 11.18 39.47 -2.09
N ARG A 69 11.00 40.09 -3.27
CA ARG A 69 10.11 39.58 -4.33
C ARG A 69 10.75 38.44 -5.11
N GLU A 70 12.04 38.52 -5.39
CA GLU A 70 12.79 37.47 -6.09
C GLU A 70 12.91 36.24 -5.20
N ALA A 71 13.30 36.40 -3.94
CA ALA A 71 13.30 35.32 -2.96
C ALA A 71 11.89 34.77 -2.65
N ALA A 72 10.81 35.51 -2.92
CA ALA A 72 9.45 34.98 -2.86
C ALA A 72 9.08 34.17 -4.12
N ARG A 73 9.50 34.63 -5.32
CA ARG A 73 9.34 33.89 -6.59
C ARG A 73 10.08 32.57 -6.56
N GLU A 74 11.36 32.56 -6.19
CA GLU A 74 12.15 31.33 -6.08
C GLU A 74 11.51 30.32 -5.12
N ARG A 75 10.95 30.77 -3.99
CA ARG A 75 10.23 29.89 -3.06
C ARG A 75 8.95 29.32 -3.68
N ALA A 76 8.20 30.12 -4.44
CA ALA A 76 7.00 29.67 -5.13
C ALA A 76 7.33 28.70 -6.29
N GLU A 77 8.43 28.92 -7.01
CA GLU A 77 8.92 28.06 -8.09
C GLU A 77 9.44 26.72 -7.54
N ARG A 78 10.23 26.73 -6.46
CA ARG A 78 10.64 25.51 -5.74
C ARG A 78 9.43 24.75 -5.19
N ALA A 79 8.41 25.44 -4.67
CA ALA A 79 7.18 24.81 -4.20
C ALA A 79 6.38 24.16 -5.34
N ARG A 80 6.31 24.79 -6.52
CA ARG A 80 5.69 24.20 -7.72
C ARG A 80 6.43 22.95 -8.18
N ALA A 81 7.75 23.01 -8.30
CA ALA A 81 8.55 21.84 -8.69
C ALA A 81 8.39 20.65 -7.73
N LEU A 82 8.22 20.90 -6.42
CA LEU A 82 7.91 19.87 -5.43
C LEU A 82 6.49 19.29 -5.59
N LEU A 83 5.51 20.10 -5.96
CA LEU A 83 4.14 19.63 -6.25
C LEU A 83 4.11 18.81 -7.55
N GLU A 84 4.74 19.29 -8.62
CA GLU A 84 4.87 18.60 -9.91
C GLU A 84 5.55 17.22 -9.75
N ALA A 85 6.62 17.14 -8.96
CA ALA A 85 7.27 15.87 -8.64
C ALA A 85 6.40 14.92 -7.79
N ALA A 86 5.59 15.45 -6.87
CA ALA A 86 4.65 14.66 -6.08
C ALA A 86 3.46 14.15 -6.92
N GLU A 87 3.00 14.95 -7.90
CA GLU A 87 1.97 14.55 -8.86
C GLU A 87 2.46 13.47 -9.82
N GLN A 88 3.71 13.56 -10.29
CA GLN A 88 4.36 12.49 -11.08
C GLN A 88 4.45 11.19 -10.27
N HIS A 89 5.01 11.23 -9.06
CA HIS A 89 5.10 10.06 -8.18
C HIS A 89 3.72 9.45 -7.84
N LYS A 90 2.66 10.27 -7.73
CA LYS A 90 1.28 9.78 -7.59
C LYS A 90 0.80 9.05 -8.85
N GLN A 91 1.08 9.58 -10.04
CA GLN A 91 0.73 8.94 -11.31
C GLN A 91 1.49 7.62 -11.52
N ASP A 92 2.74 7.53 -11.09
CA ASP A 92 3.54 6.30 -11.11
C ASP A 92 2.98 5.23 -10.16
N LEU A 93 2.62 5.62 -8.92
CA LEU A 93 1.91 4.73 -8.00
C LEU A 93 0.54 4.28 -8.54
N GLU A 94 -0.20 5.14 -9.23
CA GLU A 94 -1.47 4.79 -9.88
C GLU A 94 -1.27 3.85 -11.08
N GLN A 95 -0.15 3.94 -11.80
CA GLN A 95 0.21 2.97 -12.85
C GLN A 95 0.55 1.60 -12.23
N HIS A 96 1.40 1.57 -11.21
CA HIS A 96 1.74 0.33 -10.50
C HIS A 96 0.55 -0.30 -9.78
N ASN A 97 -0.39 0.49 -9.26
CA ASN A 97 -1.60 -0.05 -8.64
C ASN A 97 -2.51 -0.74 -9.67
N ARG A 98 -2.66 -0.16 -10.88
CA ARG A 98 -3.38 -0.80 -12.00
C ARG A 98 -2.70 -2.08 -12.46
N GLN A 99 -1.38 -2.09 -12.60
CA GLN A 99 -0.61 -3.32 -12.91
C GLN A 99 -0.84 -4.42 -11.86
N LEU A 100 -0.91 -4.07 -10.57
CA LEU A 100 -1.22 -5.02 -9.50
C LEU A 100 -2.68 -5.48 -9.51
N GLN A 101 -3.62 -4.64 -9.95
CA GLN A 101 -5.02 -5.02 -10.17
C GLN A 101 -5.15 -5.99 -11.37
N GLU A 102 -4.51 -5.69 -12.50
CA GLU A 102 -4.44 -6.56 -13.68
C GLU A 102 -3.86 -7.94 -13.32
N GLN A 103 -2.72 -7.97 -12.60
CA GLN A 103 -2.13 -9.23 -12.11
C GLN A 103 -3.02 -9.97 -11.11
N TRP A 104 -3.78 -9.26 -10.27
CA TRP A 104 -4.75 -9.88 -9.38
C TRP A 104 -5.95 -10.46 -10.14
N GLU A 105 -6.45 -9.76 -11.16
CA GLU A 105 -7.53 -10.22 -12.05
C GLU A 105 -7.10 -11.46 -12.85
N GLU A 106 -5.88 -11.47 -13.40
CA GLU A 106 -5.28 -12.63 -14.08
C GLU A 106 -5.21 -13.86 -13.14
N LEU A 107 -4.66 -13.69 -11.93
CA LEU A 107 -4.53 -14.78 -10.97
C LEU A 107 -5.90 -15.24 -10.44
N SER A 108 -6.85 -14.33 -10.23
CA SER A 108 -8.22 -14.67 -9.85
C SER A 108 -8.94 -15.46 -10.95
N SER A 109 -8.69 -15.12 -12.23
CA SER A 109 -9.22 -15.83 -13.38
C SER A 109 -8.63 -17.24 -13.49
N GLN A 110 -7.32 -17.38 -13.30
CA GLN A 110 -6.66 -18.70 -13.24
C GLN A 110 -7.23 -19.58 -12.12
N LEU A 111 -7.44 -19.01 -10.92
CA LEU A 111 -8.07 -19.72 -9.80
C LEU A 111 -9.54 -20.07 -10.07
N PHE A 112 -10.29 -19.20 -10.75
CA PHE A 112 -11.69 -19.45 -11.09
C PHE A 112 -11.84 -20.60 -12.10
N TYR A 113 -11.09 -20.56 -13.20
CA TYR A 113 -11.19 -21.58 -14.25
C TYR A 113 -10.52 -22.91 -13.86
N TYR A 114 -9.27 -22.89 -13.38
CA TYR A 114 -8.51 -24.13 -13.09
C TYR A 114 -8.64 -24.64 -11.64
N GLY A 115 -9.01 -23.78 -10.69
CA GLY A 115 -9.34 -24.22 -9.32
C GLY A 115 -10.69 -24.93 -9.24
N GLY A 116 -11.63 -24.59 -10.13
CA GLY A 116 -12.91 -25.30 -10.26
C GLY A 116 -12.75 -26.77 -10.67
N GLU A 117 -11.77 -27.08 -11.51
CA GLU A 117 -11.47 -28.45 -11.96
C GLU A 117 -10.94 -29.33 -10.82
N GLN A 118 -10.15 -28.77 -9.90
CA GLN A 118 -9.61 -29.50 -8.75
C GLN A 118 -10.73 -29.93 -7.79
N LEU A 119 -11.70 -29.04 -7.54
CA LEU A 119 -12.87 -29.34 -6.71
C LEU A 119 -13.88 -30.29 -7.40
N SER A 120 -13.98 -30.26 -8.74
CA SER A 120 -14.84 -31.21 -9.47
C SER A 120 -14.21 -32.61 -9.53
N GLN A 121 -12.89 -32.71 -9.75
CA GLN A 121 -12.12 -33.96 -9.64
C GLN A 121 -12.26 -34.57 -8.25
N GLN A 122 -12.00 -33.82 -7.17
CA GLN A 122 -12.13 -34.33 -5.80
C GLN A 122 -13.55 -34.84 -5.48
N ARG A 123 -14.60 -34.18 -5.99
CA ARG A 123 -15.99 -34.66 -5.85
C ARG A 123 -16.26 -35.92 -6.66
N ALA A 124 -15.71 -36.03 -7.87
CA ALA A 124 -15.82 -37.22 -8.70
C ALA A 124 -15.10 -38.41 -8.04
N GLU A 125 -13.90 -38.21 -7.49
CA GLU A 125 -13.15 -39.22 -6.73
C GLU A 125 -13.92 -39.72 -5.49
N GLN A 126 -14.55 -38.81 -4.72
CA GLN A 126 -15.40 -39.18 -3.58
C GLN A 126 -16.64 -39.99 -4.01
N GLN A 127 -17.25 -39.64 -5.15
CA GLN A 127 -18.36 -40.41 -5.72
C GLN A 127 -17.90 -41.80 -6.20
N LEU A 128 -16.73 -41.89 -6.82
CA LEU A 128 -16.16 -43.15 -7.29
C LEU A 128 -15.78 -44.05 -6.10
N GLY A 129 -15.19 -43.49 -5.04
CA GLY A 129 -14.90 -44.20 -3.79
C GLY A 129 -16.15 -44.74 -3.09
N THR A 130 -17.25 -43.98 -3.04
CA THR A 130 -18.52 -44.46 -2.46
C THR A 130 -19.17 -45.55 -3.33
N GLN A 131 -19.05 -45.49 -4.66
CA GLN A 131 -19.48 -46.56 -5.56
C GLN A 131 -18.65 -47.84 -5.39
N LEU A 132 -17.32 -47.73 -5.28
CA LEU A 132 -16.43 -48.87 -5.01
C LEU A 132 -16.75 -49.55 -3.68
N MET A 133 -16.95 -48.78 -2.60
CA MET A 133 -17.39 -49.31 -1.30
C MET A 133 -18.75 -50.00 -1.38
N ALA A 134 -19.69 -49.49 -2.18
CA ALA A 134 -20.99 -50.12 -2.39
C ALA A 134 -20.89 -51.45 -3.16
N LEU A 135 -20.05 -51.51 -4.21
CA LEU A 135 -19.80 -52.73 -4.98
C LEU A 135 -19.05 -53.78 -4.15
N GLN A 136 -18.05 -53.38 -3.35
CA GLN A 136 -17.35 -54.28 -2.44
C GLN A 136 -18.32 -54.90 -1.43
N LYS A 137 -19.22 -54.11 -0.82
CA LYS A 137 -20.25 -54.62 0.08
C LYS A 137 -21.28 -55.53 -0.60
N GLN A 138 -21.54 -55.35 -1.90
CA GLN A 138 -22.35 -56.28 -2.68
C GLN A 138 -21.63 -57.61 -2.92
N LEU A 139 -20.32 -57.57 -3.22
CA LEU A 139 -19.47 -58.75 -3.37
C LEU A 139 -19.43 -59.56 -2.06
N GLU A 140 -19.10 -58.92 -0.94
CA GLU A 140 -19.11 -59.53 0.41
C GLU A 140 -20.46 -60.21 0.74
N MET A 141 -21.58 -59.59 0.35
CA MET A 141 -22.92 -60.15 0.54
C MET A 141 -23.18 -61.38 -0.35
N VAL A 142 -22.65 -61.40 -1.57
CA VAL A 142 -22.78 -62.52 -2.52
C VAL A 142 -21.87 -63.68 -2.12
N GLU A 143 -20.64 -63.40 -1.71
CA GLU A 143 -19.70 -64.38 -1.13
C GLU A 143 -20.29 -65.01 0.13
N ALA A 144 -20.86 -64.22 1.05
CA ALA A 144 -21.52 -64.73 2.26
C ALA A 144 -22.78 -65.57 1.95
N LYS A 145 -23.47 -65.32 0.83
CA LYS A 145 -24.57 -66.19 0.35
C LYS A 145 -24.03 -67.51 -0.20
N HIS A 146 -22.99 -67.48 -1.03
CA HIS A 146 -22.39 -68.69 -1.59
C HIS A 146 -21.68 -69.55 -0.54
N ALA A 147 -21.05 -68.95 0.48
CA ALA A 147 -20.51 -69.66 1.63
C ALA A 147 -21.60 -70.48 2.35
N LYS A 148 -22.71 -69.84 2.71
CA LYS A 148 -23.88 -70.51 3.33
C LYS A 148 -24.51 -71.57 2.43
N GLN A 149 -24.54 -71.34 1.11
CA GLN A 149 -25.02 -72.33 0.15
C GLN A 149 -24.09 -73.56 0.10
N ALA A 150 -22.77 -73.35 0.12
CA ALA A 150 -21.77 -74.41 0.17
C ALA A 150 -21.78 -75.17 1.51
N GLU A 151 -22.00 -74.48 2.63
CA GLU A 151 -22.23 -75.11 3.95
C GLU A 151 -23.50 -75.98 3.95
N GLY A 152 -24.61 -75.48 3.39
CA GLY A 152 -25.85 -76.24 3.24
C GLY A 152 -25.67 -77.51 2.39
N LEU A 153 -24.91 -77.42 1.29
CA LEU A 153 -24.54 -78.58 0.47
C LEU A 153 -23.62 -79.55 1.23
N ARG A 154 -22.63 -79.07 1.99
CA ARG A 154 -21.77 -79.90 2.85
C ARG A 154 -22.58 -80.64 3.92
N GLN A 155 -23.52 -79.97 4.59
CA GLN A 155 -24.44 -80.62 5.53
C GLN A 155 -25.37 -81.62 4.85
N GLY A 156 -25.78 -81.36 3.61
CA GLY A 156 -26.53 -82.32 2.80
C GLY A 156 -25.72 -83.60 2.54
N VAL A 157 -24.47 -83.45 2.10
CA VAL A 157 -23.54 -84.57 1.88
C VAL A 157 -23.28 -85.32 3.19
N GLN A 158 -22.95 -84.63 4.28
CA GLN A 158 -22.74 -85.23 5.60
C GLN A 158 -23.96 -86.03 6.07
N ARG A 159 -25.18 -85.50 5.95
CA ARG A 159 -26.40 -86.24 6.32
C ARG A 159 -26.64 -87.46 5.43
N THR A 160 -26.26 -87.42 4.15
CA THR A 160 -26.32 -88.63 3.32
C THR A 160 -25.22 -89.62 3.68
N GLU A 161 -24.02 -89.18 4.04
CA GLU A 161 -22.93 -90.05 4.53
C GLU A 161 -23.32 -90.71 5.86
N GLU A 162 -23.89 -89.96 6.81
CA GLU A 162 -24.45 -90.44 8.08
C GLU A 162 -25.60 -91.44 7.87
N ALA A 163 -26.51 -91.17 6.91
CA ALA A 163 -27.59 -92.08 6.56
C ALA A 163 -27.10 -93.35 5.85
N TRP A 164 -26.10 -93.25 4.96
CA TRP A 164 -25.44 -94.40 4.34
C TRP A 164 -24.67 -95.24 5.36
N ALA A 165 -23.99 -94.61 6.32
CA ALA A 165 -23.33 -95.30 7.43
C ALA A 165 -24.36 -96.02 8.32
N SER A 166 -25.44 -95.34 8.71
CA SER A 166 -26.55 -95.94 9.49
C SER A 166 -27.20 -97.12 8.77
N PHE A 167 -27.36 -97.03 7.44
CA PHE A 167 -27.88 -98.12 6.61
C PHE A 167 -26.89 -99.29 6.53
N GLN A 168 -25.58 -99.03 6.41
CA GLN A 168 -24.55 -100.07 6.47
C GLN A 168 -24.54 -100.78 7.84
N GLU A 169 -24.59 -100.03 8.95
CA GLU A 169 -24.68 -100.60 10.30
C GLU A 169 -25.93 -101.47 10.48
N GLN A 170 -27.09 -101.02 10.01
CA GLN A 170 -28.33 -101.82 10.00
C GLN A 170 -28.22 -103.07 9.11
N SER A 171 -27.54 -102.99 7.96
CA SER A 171 -27.31 -104.14 7.09
C SER A 171 -26.42 -105.20 7.75
N GLY A 172 -25.52 -104.80 8.65
CA GLY A 172 -24.72 -105.72 9.48
C GLY A 172 -25.54 -106.60 10.43
N VAL A 173 -26.78 -106.20 10.74
CA VAL A 173 -27.72 -106.95 11.60
C VAL A 173 -28.51 -108.01 10.81
N LEU A 174 -28.46 -108.00 9.47
CA LEU A 174 -29.20 -108.92 8.59
C LEU A 174 -28.29 -109.79 7.69
N GLN A 175 -27.24 -110.38 8.27
CA GLN A 175 -26.51 -111.47 7.60
C GLN A 175 -27.32 -112.79 7.62
N ILE A 176 -28.18 -112.98 6.62
CA ILE A 176 -28.76 -114.29 6.28
C ILE A 176 -28.15 -114.77 4.94
N SER A 177 -27.66 -116.01 4.93
CA SER A 177 -26.66 -116.47 3.96
C SER A 177 -27.21 -117.40 2.85
N SER A 178 -27.19 -116.94 1.59
CA SER A 178 -27.27 -117.74 0.34
C SER A 178 -27.18 -116.80 -0.88
N ALA A 179 -26.74 -117.15 -2.09
CA ALA A 179 -25.83 -118.18 -2.63
C ALA A 179 -25.57 -117.82 -4.13
N SER A 180 -24.47 -118.25 -4.75
CA SER A 180 -24.19 -118.07 -6.20
C SER A 180 -24.93 -119.14 -7.05
N PRO A 181 -25.14 -119.03 -8.40
CA PRO A 181 -24.15 -118.62 -9.41
C PRO A 181 -24.63 -117.92 -10.74
N GLY A 182 -23.68 -117.48 -11.60
CA GLY A 182 -23.67 -117.96 -13.01
C GLY A 182 -24.12 -117.12 -14.24
N ALA A 183 -23.42 -116.03 -14.58
CA ALA A 183 -22.98 -115.61 -15.95
C ALA A 183 -23.95 -115.25 -17.14
N LEU A 184 -23.40 -114.45 -18.09
CA LEU A 184 -23.75 -114.19 -19.52
C LEU A 184 -24.80 -113.10 -19.96
N LEU A 185 -24.26 -111.96 -20.45
CA LEU A 185 -24.54 -111.14 -21.68
C LEU A 185 -25.77 -111.44 -22.60
N PRO A 186 -26.37 -110.47 -23.40
CA PRO A 186 -25.89 -109.14 -23.87
C PRO A 186 -26.95 -107.95 -23.91
N PRO A 187 -26.59 -106.72 -24.38
CA PRO A 187 -27.48 -105.55 -24.66
C PRO A 187 -27.84 -105.38 -26.19
N PRO A 188 -28.55 -104.33 -26.73
CA PRO A 188 -29.06 -103.01 -26.21
C PRO A 188 -30.61 -102.88 -26.37
N PRO A 189 -31.35 -101.87 -26.96
CA PRO A 189 -31.12 -100.57 -27.69
C PRO A 189 -31.57 -99.31 -26.88
N GLY A 190 -31.78 -98.05 -27.36
CA GLY A 190 -31.53 -97.31 -28.63
C GLY A 190 -32.35 -95.98 -28.78
N ALA A 191 -32.10 -95.19 -29.85
CA ALA A 191 -32.78 -93.93 -30.32
C ALA A 191 -32.67 -92.63 -29.46
N ALA A 192 -32.94 -91.40 -29.96
CA ALA A 192 -32.60 -90.71 -31.23
C ALA A 192 -33.06 -89.22 -31.14
N GLY A 193 -32.28 -88.25 -31.64
CA GLY A 193 -32.72 -86.84 -31.71
C GLY A 193 -31.74 -85.96 -32.49
N LYS A 194 -32.24 -85.26 -33.53
CA LYS A 194 -31.44 -84.44 -34.45
C LYS A 194 -32.24 -83.18 -34.82
N GLY A 195 -31.58 -82.02 -34.85
CA GLY A 195 -32.24 -80.74 -35.15
C GLY A 195 -31.26 -79.65 -35.57
N ASP A 196 -31.09 -79.48 -36.88
CA ASP A 196 -30.46 -78.32 -37.50
C ASP A 196 -31.50 -77.20 -37.67
N GLY A 197 -31.12 -75.93 -37.51
CA GLY A 197 -32.05 -74.80 -37.71
C GLY A 197 -31.41 -73.43 -37.46
N GLY A 198 -31.02 -72.73 -38.53
CA GLY A 198 -30.44 -71.38 -38.46
C GLY A 198 -31.47 -70.26 -38.60
N GLY A 199 -31.11 -69.05 -38.17
CA GLY A 199 -31.90 -67.83 -38.34
C GLY A 199 -31.02 -66.59 -38.36
N SER A 200 -30.89 -65.95 -39.51
CA SER A 200 -30.06 -64.75 -39.71
C SER A 200 -30.90 -63.47 -39.71
N CYS A 201 -30.41 -62.42 -39.06
CA CYS A 201 -30.65 -61.04 -39.46
C CYS A 201 -29.31 -60.28 -39.42
N ALA A 202 -29.05 -59.47 -40.45
CA ALA A 202 -27.78 -58.77 -40.63
C ALA A 202 -27.89 -57.26 -40.37
N GLY A 203 -26.82 -56.68 -39.83
CA GLY A 203 -26.60 -55.24 -39.75
C GLY A 203 -25.13 -54.94 -40.08
N ARG A 204 -24.87 -54.41 -41.27
CA ARG A 204 -23.53 -54.23 -41.85
C ARG A 204 -23.32 -52.75 -42.19
N LEU A 205 -22.12 -52.23 -41.91
CA LEU A 205 -21.35 -51.16 -42.60
C LEU A 205 -20.20 -50.80 -41.63
N GLU A 206 -18.96 -51.22 -41.88
CA GLU A 206 -17.95 -50.64 -42.78
C GLU A 206 -17.25 -49.37 -42.26
N GLY A 207 -15.94 -49.49 -42.01
CA GLY A 207 -14.99 -48.44 -41.66
C GLY A 207 -13.58 -49.03 -41.66
N ARG A 208 -12.66 -48.52 -42.48
CA ARG A 208 -11.34 -49.12 -42.73
C ARG A 208 -10.24 -48.56 -41.80
N PRO A 209 -9.14 -49.31 -41.56
CA PRO A 209 -8.01 -48.85 -40.75
C PRO A 209 -7.07 -47.90 -41.51
N GLY A 210 -6.35 -47.03 -40.77
CA GLY A 210 -5.44 -46.02 -41.35
C GLY A 210 -4.32 -45.58 -40.39
N THR A 211 -3.13 -46.13 -40.61
CA THR A 211 -1.84 -45.97 -39.90
C THR A 211 -1.36 -44.53 -39.60
N VAL A 212 -1.02 -44.25 -38.33
CA VAL A 212 0.05 -43.31 -37.90
C VAL A 212 0.71 -43.92 -36.64
N ARG A 213 1.88 -44.57 -36.68
CA ARG A 213 3.26 -44.08 -36.91
C ARG A 213 3.89 -43.40 -35.68
N LEU A 214 4.55 -44.21 -34.84
CA LEU A 214 5.61 -43.76 -33.93
C LEU A 214 6.80 -43.19 -34.72
N PRO A 215 7.53 -42.22 -34.14
CA PRO A 215 8.99 -42.25 -34.14
C PRO A 215 9.54 -42.29 -32.70
N ALA A 216 10.81 -42.66 -32.56
CA ALA A 216 11.48 -42.76 -31.27
C ALA A 216 11.83 -41.39 -30.67
N SER A 217 11.94 -41.34 -29.34
CA SER A 217 12.81 -40.39 -28.64
C SER A 217 14.02 -41.17 -28.14
N THR A 218 15.21 -40.81 -28.63
CA THR A 218 16.50 -41.33 -28.15
C THR A 218 17.37 -40.19 -27.63
N ASP A 219 18.44 -40.61 -26.95
CA ASP A 219 19.63 -39.85 -26.59
C ASP A 219 19.53 -38.91 -25.38
N ALA A 220 20.15 -39.36 -24.30
CA ALA A 220 20.39 -38.60 -23.09
C ALA A 220 21.53 -37.58 -23.28
N GLY A 221 21.32 -36.35 -22.82
CA GLY A 221 22.28 -35.25 -22.88
C GLY A 221 22.96 -34.94 -21.55
N LEU A 222 24.28 -35.12 -21.52
CA LEU A 222 25.24 -34.79 -20.43
C LEU A 222 24.95 -33.45 -19.72
N ARG A 223 24.92 -33.47 -18.37
CA ARG A 223 25.99 -32.95 -17.48
C ARG A 223 26.68 -31.65 -17.94
N GLY A 224 26.43 -30.54 -17.25
CA GLY A 224 27.22 -29.31 -17.37
C GLY A 224 26.92 -28.25 -16.30
N LEU A 225 27.89 -28.08 -15.37
CA LEU A 225 28.44 -26.85 -14.78
C LEU A 225 27.61 -25.53 -14.77
N ALA A 226 27.68 -24.64 -13.75
CA ALA A 226 28.72 -24.50 -12.72
C ALA A 226 28.19 -23.95 -11.38
N HIS A 227 28.94 -24.17 -10.29
CA HIS A 227 28.84 -23.37 -9.06
C HIS A 227 29.62 -22.05 -9.21
N GLY A 228 28.98 -20.91 -8.97
CA GLY A 228 29.64 -19.62 -8.75
C GLY A 228 29.73 -19.28 -7.27
N ARG A 229 30.94 -19.08 -6.74
CA ARG A 229 31.17 -18.70 -5.33
C ARG A 229 31.09 -17.18 -5.14
N GLY A 230 30.44 -16.75 -4.05
CA GLY A 230 31.00 -15.82 -3.05
C GLY A 230 31.24 -14.36 -3.44
N GLY A 231 30.71 -13.43 -2.63
CA GLY A 231 30.96 -11.99 -2.75
C GLY A 231 30.57 -11.20 -1.51
N GLN A 232 31.33 -11.33 -0.41
CA GLN A 232 31.17 -10.45 0.76
C GLN A 232 31.96 -9.14 0.55
N GLY A 233 31.26 -8.00 0.56
CA GLY A 233 31.83 -6.66 0.73
C GLY A 233 30.76 -5.77 1.37
N ARG A 234 30.76 -5.61 2.70
CA ARG A 234 31.57 -4.64 3.48
C ARG A 234 31.42 -3.19 2.99
N LEU A 235 30.64 -2.44 3.77
CA LEU A 235 31.02 -1.17 4.42
C LEU A 235 31.96 -0.23 3.64
N CYS A 236 31.43 0.93 3.29
CA CYS A 236 32.16 2.21 3.38
C CYS A 236 31.17 3.37 3.46
N GLU A 237 30.76 3.75 4.68
CA GLU A 237 30.22 5.10 4.91
C GLU A 237 31.34 6.12 4.62
N ARG A 238 31.02 7.25 4.00
CA ARG A 238 32.02 8.25 3.57
C ARG A 238 31.71 9.67 4.02
N GLY A 239 31.54 9.85 5.33
CA GLY A 239 31.60 11.16 5.95
C GLY A 239 33.04 11.70 6.00
N PRO A 240 33.28 13.00 5.77
CA PRO A 240 34.58 13.64 6.00
C PRO A 240 34.53 14.54 7.25
N TRP A 241 35.15 14.11 8.35
CA TRP A 241 35.45 15.00 9.49
C TRP A 241 36.81 15.68 9.28
N ALA A 242 36.79 17.00 9.11
CA ALA A 242 37.93 17.87 9.39
C ALA A 242 37.39 19.25 9.83
N GLY A 243 37.77 19.85 10.95
CA GLY A 243 38.81 19.44 11.92
C GLY A 243 39.86 20.53 12.11
N ARG A 244 39.45 21.72 12.57
CA ARG A 244 40.37 22.79 12.97
C ARG A 244 39.80 23.66 14.07
N ALA A 245 40.24 23.42 15.30
CA ALA A 245 40.27 24.44 16.34
C ALA A 245 41.39 25.48 16.01
N GLY A 246 41.39 26.70 16.55
CA GLY A 246 40.37 27.34 17.39
C GLY A 246 40.98 28.47 18.20
N VAL A 247 40.45 29.69 18.03
CA VAL A 247 40.74 30.88 18.84
C VAL A 247 39.44 31.71 18.89
N GLY A 248 39.01 32.31 20.01
CA GLY A 248 39.62 32.31 21.34
C GLY A 248 39.64 33.69 21.98
N THR A 249 38.48 34.33 22.12
CA THR A 249 38.33 35.56 22.92
C THR A 249 36.96 35.51 23.63
N GLN A 250 36.93 35.97 24.88
CA GLN A 250 35.79 35.83 25.80
C GLN A 250 35.19 37.19 26.15
N HIS A 251 34.14 37.16 27.01
CA HIS A 251 33.52 38.30 27.72
C HIS A 251 32.65 39.22 26.85
N MET A 252 31.54 39.78 27.35
CA MET A 252 30.85 39.64 28.67
C MET A 252 29.38 40.06 28.48
N GLY A 253 28.43 39.56 29.28
CA GLY A 253 27.04 40.07 29.21
C GLY A 253 25.90 39.21 29.76
N ASP A 254 26.06 38.53 30.88
CA ASP A 254 24.92 37.87 31.54
C ASP A 254 24.03 38.88 32.29
N THR A 255 22.72 38.87 32.02
CA THR A 255 21.70 39.33 32.95
C THR A 255 20.46 38.44 32.86
N HIS A 256 20.26 37.58 33.86
CA HIS A 256 19.01 36.85 34.06
C HIS A 256 17.91 37.75 34.61
N THR A 257 16.70 37.65 34.07
CA THR A 257 15.45 37.73 34.85
C THR A 257 14.41 36.78 34.26
N HIS A 258 13.97 35.79 35.05
CA HIS A 258 12.71 35.09 34.79
C HIS A 258 11.55 35.94 35.31
N GLY A 259 10.40 35.98 34.61
CA GLY A 259 9.24 36.75 35.09
C GLY A 259 8.00 36.64 34.22
N VAL A 260 7.16 35.62 34.50
CA VAL A 260 5.68 35.59 34.39
C VAL A 260 5.01 36.12 33.09
N PRO A 261 4.27 35.28 32.33
CA PRO A 261 3.34 35.77 31.31
C PRO A 261 2.08 36.40 31.96
N PRO A 262 1.51 37.48 31.40
CA PRO A 262 0.27 38.08 31.91
C PRO A 262 -0.96 37.19 31.67
N PRO A 263 -1.99 37.27 32.52
CA PRO A 263 -3.20 36.44 32.40
C PRO A 263 -4.11 36.90 31.26
N LEU A 264 -4.89 35.94 30.74
CA LEU A 264 -6.11 36.21 29.99
C LEU A 264 -7.21 36.59 30.99
N GLU A 265 -7.78 37.79 30.89
CA GLU A 265 -9.23 38.05 30.92
C GLU A 265 -9.55 39.55 30.78
N GLY A 266 -10.67 39.85 30.13
CA GLY A 266 -11.19 41.20 29.90
C GLY A 266 -12.42 41.14 28.98
N PRO A 267 -13.61 41.60 29.42
CA PRO A 267 -14.84 41.39 28.67
C PRO A 267 -14.96 42.34 27.46
N PRO A 268 -15.63 41.92 26.37
CA PRO A 268 -16.02 42.83 25.29
C PRO A 268 -17.12 43.79 25.77
N PRO A 269 -17.18 45.03 25.24
CA PRO A 269 -18.23 45.99 25.58
C PRO A 269 -19.57 45.64 24.92
N ASP A 270 -20.67 45.89 25.63
CA ASP A 270 -22.04 45.75 25.12
C ASP A 270 -22.36 46.74 23.99
N GLY A 271 -23.30 46.33 23.12
CA GLY A 271 -24.13 47.26 22.36
C GLY A 271 -23.87 47.36 20.86
N ILE A 272 -24.47 46.45 20.09
CA ILE A 272 -25.42 46.77 19.01
C ILE A 272 -26.33 45.55 18.84
N ALA A 273 -27.64 45.76 18.91
CA ALA A 273 -28.63 44.69 18.79
C ALA A 273 -29.30 44.70 17.41
N THR A 274 -29.24 43.57 16.71
CA THR A 274 -30.15 43.22 15.60
C THR A 274 -30.62 41.77 15.78
N PRO A 275 -31.89 41.45 15.45
CA PRO A 275 -32.53 40.24 15.97
C PRO A 275 -32.23 38.98 15.14
N VAL A 276 -32.08 37.86 15.86
CA VAL A 276 -32.10 36.50 15.28
C VAL A 276 -33.57 36.07 15.08
N PRO A 277 -34.00 35.65 13.87
CA PRO A 277 -35.30 35.02 13.69
C PRO A 277 -35.30 33.60 14.30
N ALA A 278 -36.39 33.23 14.96
CA ALA A 278 -36.45 32.05 15.81
C ALA A 278 -36.35 30.71 15.04
N LEU A 279 -35.79 29.70 15.71
CA LEU A 279 -35.90 28.29 15.35
C LEU A 279 -37.37 27.88 15.18
N ARG A 280 -37.63 27.00 14.20
CA ARG A 280 -38.84 26.19 14.17
C ARG A 280 -38.46 24.74 13.95
N GLU A 281 -38.75 23.89 14.93
CA GLU A 281 -38.43 22.46 14.89
C GLU A 281 -39.44 21.70 14.03
N THR A 282 -38.97 20.85 13.10
CA THR A 282 -39.79 19.79 12.49
C THR A 282 -38.94 18.56 12.13
N GLY A 283 -38.89 17.58 13.04
CA GLY A 283 -38.82 16.13 12.76
C GLY A 283 -37.59 15.54 12.02
N PRO A 284 -37.07 14.37 12.46
CA PRO A 284 -36.07 13.63 11.69
C PRO A 284 -36.71 12.89 10.50
N LEU A 285 -36.11 12.99 9.32
CA LEU A 285 -36.43 12.14 8.17
C LEU A 285 -35.26 11.20 7.83
N ARG A 286 -35.62 10.00 7.36
CA ARG A 286 -34.72 8.84 7.24
C ARG A 286 -33.82 8.92 6.01
N PHE A 287 -32.62 8.36 6.13
CA PHE A 287 -31.86 7.90 4.96
C PHE A 287 -32.63 6.79 4.23
N PRO A 288 -32.68 6.78 2.89
CA PRO A 288 -33.04 5.61 2.11
C PRO A 288 -31.85 4.63 2.04
N PRO A 289 -32.06 3.31 2.09
CA PRO A 289 -31.05 2.34 1.69
C PRO A 289 -30.93 2.30 0.15
N ALA A 290 -29.74 2.02 -0.37
CA ALA A 290 -29.52 1.81 -1.79
C ALA A 290 -29.76 0.33 -2.18
N PRO A 291 -30.44 0.06 -3.30
CA PRO A 291 -30.18 -1.07 -4.18
C PRO A 291 -29.09 -0.73 -5.21
#